data_AF-A6GJ67-F1
#
_entry.id   AF-A6GJ67-F1
#
_cell.length_a   1.000
_cell.length_b   1.000
_cell.length_c   1.000
_cell.angle_alpha   90.00
_cell.angle_beta   90.00
_cell.angle_gamma   90.00
#
_symmetry.space_group_name_H-M   'P 1'
#
loop_
_entity.id
_entity.type
_entity.pdbx_description
1 polymer ?
#
loop_
_entity_poly.entity_id
_entity_poly.type
_entity_poly.pdbx_seq_one_letter_code
_entity_poly.pdbx_strand_id
1 'polypeptide(L)'
;MEEAEALYLGVKSRLEREGALTPESFTKISGDLQRVANEAEDAHLRANASLLLGSLHDEKGDRRAALSFYRQAKELVPDDPSTHAVLAFTLADLERWDEAITEQLAVVELAPDDLTGWLLLGEMYIKAGKMDEAPNAYAAYELRRHGLLEGLTAKLEGAYVKDPEHRAACAEALAPAADNGTALALMYAFESDPEAIVRANLAAVMGEQRLVGYKEFLTKHVATEQDADVKEALEWAISEIERDPVDTTPGAVPKDIQDAVTAREKELAAEAAEEAAGEPGADAGEEAAEQPAGDAAGESGPEAKPESKPDSKPDSKPESKPGADPKAG
;
A
#
# COMPACT_ATOMS: atom_id res chain seq x y z
N MET A 1 12.33 30.18 -21.48
CA MET A 1 12.50 28.78 -21.06
C MET A 1 13.79 28.56 -20.25
N GLU A 2 15.00 28.82 -20.80
CA GLU A 2 16.26 28.41 -20.13
C GLU A 2 16.62 29.13 -18.82
N GLU A 3 16.28 30.41 -18.62
CA GLU A 3 16.80 31.18 -17.47
C GLU A 3 16.12 30.79 -16.13
N ALA A 4 14.79 30.65 -16.10
CA ALA A 4 14.07 30.28 -14.89
C ALA A 4 14.32 28.82 -14.48
N GLU A 5 14.45 27.93 -15.45
CA GLU A 5 14.81 26.53 -15.22
C GLU A 5 16.25 26.41 -14.70
N ALA A 6 17.21 27.11 -15.31
CA ALA A 6 18.58 27.16 -14.81
C ALA A 6 18.67 27.75 -13.39
N LEU A 7 17.85 28.76 -13.09
CA LEU A 7 17.77 29.35 -11.76
C LEU A 7 17.22 28.34 -10.73
N TYR A 8 16.14 27.63 -11.09
CA TYR A 8 15.55 26.59 -10.25
C TYR A 8 16.51 25.44 -9.97
N LEU A 9 17.18 24.92 -11.00
CA LEU A 9 18.21 23.88 -10.84
C LEU A 9 19.39 24.38 -10.00
N GLY A 10 19.79 25.63 -10.19
CA GLY A 10 20.81 26.29 -9.37
C GLY A 10 20.41 26.40 -7.89
N VAL A 11 19.13 26.63 -7.59
CA VAL A 11 18.60 26.57 -6.22
C VAL A 11 18.71 25.16 -5.65
N LYS A 12 18.19 24.14 -6.35
CA LYS A 12 18.22 22.75 -5.88
C LYS A 12 19.64 22.31 -5.54
N SER A 13 20.59 22.58 -6.43
CA SER A 13 21.99 22.24 -6.21
C SER A 13 22.63 22.97 -5.01
N ARG A 14 22.14 24.16 -4.64
CA ARG A 14 22.60 24.85 -3.42
C ARG A 14 21.99 24.24 -2.17
N LEU A 15 20.70 23.90 -2.19
CA LEU A 15 20.02 23.23 -1.08
C LEU A 15 20.66 21.86 -0.78
N GLU A 16 21.03 21.10 -1.80
CA GLU A 16 21.72 19.81 -1.63
C GLU A 16 23.13 19.97 -1.01
N ARG A 17 23.79 21.11 -1.23
CA ARG A 17 25.13 21.39 -0.71
C ARG A 17 25.11 22.02 0.68
N GLU A 18 24.11 22.85 0.95
CA GLU A 18 23.95 23.60 2.19
C GLU A 18 22.94 22.88 3.08
N GLY A 19 23.41 22.18 4.11
CA GLY A 19 22.51 21.50 5.05
C GLY A 19 21.56 22.47 5.76
N ALA A 20 22.08 23.29 6.68
CA ALA A 20 21.29 24.32 7.36
C ALA A 20 21.51 25.69 6.68
N LEU A 21 20.43 26.31 6.22
CA LEU A 21 20.51 27.61 5.54
C LEU A 21 20.83 28.75 6.50
N THR A 22 21.86 29.52 6.14
CA THR A 22 22.11 30.82 6.79
C THR A 22 20.98 31.81 6.46
N PRO A 23 20.75 32.85 7.28
CA PRO A 23 19.77 33.89 6.94
C PRO A 23 20.00 34.55 5.57
N GLU A 24 21.26 34.70 5.17
CA GLU A 24 21.65 35.25 3.86
C GLU A 24 21.33 34.28 2.73
N SER A 25 21.75 33.01 2.86
CA SER A 25 21.45 31.94 1.91
C SER A 25 19.94 31.78 1.72
N PHE A 26 19.18 31.77 2.82
CA PHE A 26 17.72 31.71 2.79
C PHE A 26 17.13 32.86 2.00
N THR A 27 17.52 34.11 2.31
CA THR A 27 16.98 35.29 1.63
C THR A 27 17.26 35.23 0.13
N LYS A 28 18.46 34.80 -0.26
CA LYS A 28 18.84 34.65 -1.65
C LYS A 28 18.05 33.55 -2.35
N ILE A 29 17.97 32.37 -1.74
CA ILE A 29 17.26 31.21 -2.29
C ILE A 29 15.77 31.49 -2.42
N SER A 30 15.13 32.04 -1.38
CA SER A 30 13.73 32.43 -1.42
C SER A 30 13.47 33.50 -2.48
N GLY A 31 14.38 34.47 -2.63
CA GLY A 31 14.29 35.47 -3.71
C GLY A 31 14.37 34.85 -5.11
N ASP A 32 15.33 33.94 -5.32
CA ASP A 32 15.49 33.22 -6.59
C ASP A 32 14.27 32.35 -6.92
N LEU A 33 13.75 31.60 -5.93
CA LEU A 33 12.54 30.79 -6.10
C LEU A 33 11.30 31.64 -6.36
N GLN A 34 11.17 32.79 -5.70
CA GLN A 34 10.04 33.70 -5.93
C GLN A 34 10.06 34.26 -7.35
N ARG A 35 11.25 34.53 -7.91
CA ARG A 35 11.39 34.90 -9.32
C ARG A 35 10.93 33.76 -10.22
N VAL A 36 11.37 32.53 -9.98
CA VAL A 36 10.90 31.36 -10.76
C VAL A 36 9.39 31.23 -10.67
N ALA A 37 8.80 31.29 -9.47
CA ALA A 37 7.37 31.18 -9.24
C ALA A 37 6.53 32.26 -9.96
N ASN A 38 7.10 33.45 -10.20
CA ASN A 38 6.41 34.55 -10.85
C ASN A 38 6.66 34.65 -12.35
N GLU A 39 7.89 34.36 -12.79
CA GLU A 39 8.39 34.68 -14.13
C GLU A 39 8.41 33.46 -15.07
N ALA A 40 8.41 32.23 -14.54
CA ALA A 40 8.43 31.04 -15.39
C ALA A 40 7.13 30.88 -16.17
N GLU A 41 7.26 30.57 -17.47
CA GLU A 41 6.11 30.33 -18.35
C GLU A 41 5.38 29.03 -17.99
N ASP A 42 6.16 28.01 -17.60
CA ASP A 42 5.66 26.69 -17.24
C ASP A 42 4.98 26.69 -15.86
N ALA A 43 3.73 26.23 -15.82
CA ALA A 43 2.94 26.22 -14.58
C ALA A 43 3.47 25.20 -13.56
N HIS A 44 3.98 24.05 -14.01
CA HIS A 44 4.57 23.05 -13.13
C HIS A 44 5.88 23.55 -12.51
N LEU A 45 6.72 24.24 -13.27
CA LEU A 45 7.93 24.86 -12.75
C LEU A 45 7.60 25.94 -11.71
N ARG A 46 6.57 26.75 -11.96
CA ARG A 46 6.08 27.73 -10.96
C ARG A 46 5.52 27.06 -9.71
N ALA A 47 4.76 25.98 -9.87
CA ALA A 47 4.22 25.20 -8.75
C ALA A 47 5.36 24.58 -7.93
N ASN A 48 6.34 23.95 -8.58
CA ASN A 48 7.52 23.37 -7.95
C ASN A 48 8.36 24.42 -7.20
N ALA A 49 8.50 25.62 -7.75
CA ALA A 49 9.17 26.72 -7.05
C ALA A 49 8.38 27.18 -5.82
N SER A 50 7.05 27.23 -5.93
CA SER A 50 6.15 27.56 -4.81
C SER A 50 6.16 26.47 -3.73
N LEU A 51 6.22 25.18 -4.10
CA LEU A 51 6.40 24.08 -3.16
C LEU A 51 7.71 24.21 -2.38
N LEU A 52 8.84 24.43 -3.07
CA LEU A 52 10.12 24.64 -2.39
C LEU A 52 10.12 25.86 -1.47
N LEU A 53 9.48 26.97 -1.87
CA LEU A 53 9.29 28.12 -0.99
C LEU A 53 8.50 27.75 0.26
N GLY A 54 7.40 27.01 0.08
CA GLY A 54 6.58 26.54 1.17
C GLY A 54 7.38 25.70 2.15
N SER A 55 8.17 24.73 1.65
CA SER A 55 9.01 23.86 2.48
C SER A 55 10.06 24.65 3.26
N LEU A 56 10.72 25.63 2.62
CA LEU A 56 11.69 26.49 3.30
C LEU A 56 11.09 27.31 4.44
N HIS A 57 9.86 27.79 4.27
CA HIS A 57 9.14 28.49 5.33
C HIS A 57 8.67 27.54 6.44
N ASP A 58 8.25 26.33 6.07
CA ASP A 58 7.81 25.30 7.01
C ASP A 58 8.95 24.82 7.91
N GLU A 59 10.15 24.59 7.35
CA GLU A 59 11.38 24.27 8.10
C GLU A 59 11.77 25.35 9.10
N LYS A 60 11.43 26.62 8.83
CA LYS A 60 11.62 27.73 9.77
C LYS A 60 10.51 27.86 10.81
N GLY A 61 9.48 27.03 10.74
CA GLY A 61 8.30 27.09 11.59
C GLY A 61 7.30 28.17 11.16
N ASP A 62 7.49 28.85 10.03
CA ASP A 62 6.52 29.81 9.48
C ASP A 62 5.45 29.08 8.65
N ARG A 63 4.68 28.26 9.37
CA ARG A 63 3.59 27.42 8.84
C ARG A 63 2.56 28.24 8.04
N ARG A 64 2.34 29.50 8.43
CA ARG A 64 1.38 30.39 7.75
C ARG A 64 1.91 30.82 6.38
N ALA A 65 3.17 31.21 6.28
CA ALA A 65 3.78 31.50 4.98
C ALA A 65 3.84 30.25 4.10
N ALA A 66 4.19 29.10 4.69
CA ALA A 66 4.21 27.81 3.99
C ALA A 66 2.87 27.50 3.32
N LEU A 67 1.76 27.57 4.07
CA LEU A 67 0.41 27.38 3.52
C LEU A 67 0.08 28.33 2.36
N SER A 68 0.56 29.57 2.40
CA SER A 68 0.33 30.53 1.31
C SER A 68 1.00 30.10 0.01
N PHE A 69 2.22 29.55 0.10
CA PHE A 69 2.95 29.06 -1.07
C PHE A 69 2.42 27.72 -1.57
N TYR A 70 2.08 26.80 -0.67
CA TYR A 70 1.45 25.54 -1.05
C TYR A 70 0.09 25.73 -1.73
N ARG A 71 -0.71 26.71 -1.28
CA ARG A 71 -1.97 27.08 -1.98
C ARG A 71 -1.71 27.65 -3.38
N GLN A 72 -0.67 28.46 -3.56
CA GLN A 72 -0.27 28.92 -4.89
C GLN A 72 0.14 27.75 -5.79
N ALA A 73 0.90 26.78 -5.27
CA ALA A 73 1.22 25.56 -6.02
C ALA A 73 -0.04 24.81 -6.44
N LYS A 74 -1.02 24.66 -5.54
CA LYS A 74 -2.31 24.01 -5.82
C LYS A 74 -3.13 24.75 -6.87
N GLU A 75 -3.14 26.08 -6.84
CA GLU A 75 -3.82 26.89 -7.86
C GLU A 75 -3.19 26.72 -9.26
N LEU A 76 -1.88 26.49 -9.32
CA LEU A 76 -1.14 26.30 -10.56
C LEU A 76 -1.29 24.87 -11.12
N VAL A 77 -1.24 23.87 -10.24
CA VAL A 77 -1.36 22.45 -10.58
C VAL A 77 -2.30 21.79 -9.57
N PRO A 78 -3.62 21.80 -9.84
CA PRO A 78 -4.62 21.33 -8.88
C PRO A 78 -4.68 19.80 -8.74
N ASP A 79 -4.09 19.06 -9.68
CA ASP A 79 -4.16 17.58 -9.71
C ASP A 79 -2.82 16.94 -9.29
N ASP A 80 -1.96 17.68 -8.60
CA ASP A 80 -0.69 17.16 -8.09
C ASP A 80 -0.85 16.64 -6.64
N PRO A 81 -0.76 15.32 -6.41
CA PRO A 81 -0.93 14.75 -5.09
C PRO A 81 0.14 15.23 -4.09
N SER A 82 1.34 15.57 -4.55
CA SER A 82 2.41 16.05 -3.65
C SER A 82 2.06 17.40 -3.01
N THR A 83 1.42 18.28 -3.78
CA THR A 83 0.92 19.57 -3.29
C THR A 83 -0.20 19.39 -2.26
N HIS A 84 -1.13 18.47 -2.52
CA HIS A 84 -2.19 18.15 -1.55
C HIS A 84 -1.62 17.55 -0.25
N ALA A 85 -0.63 16.66 -0.35
CA ALA A 85 -0.01 16.04 0.81
C ALA A 85 0.65 17.07 1.72
N VAL A 86 1.48 17.98 1.18
CA VAL A 86 2.12 19.01 2.01
C VAL A 86 1.11 19.96 2.65
N LEU A 87 0.02 20.31 1.95
CA LEU A 87 -1.09 21.07 2.54
C LEU A 87 -1.74 20.30 3.69
N ALA A 88 -2.06 19.03 3.49
CA ALA A 88 -2.69 18.18 4.50
C ALA A 88 -1.84 18.10 5.77
N PHE A 89 -0.53 17.83 5.63
CA PHE A 89 0.41 17.79 6.75
C PHE A 89 0.52 19.12 7.48
N THR A 90 0.75 20.23 6.76
CA THR A 90 0.88 21.55 7.40
C THR A 90 -0.42 21.99 8.08
N LEU A 91 -1.58 21.63 7.55
CA LEU A 91 -2.88 21.89 8.17
C LEU A 91 -3.10 21.03 9.42
N ALA A 92 -2.72 19.75 9.37
CA ALA A 92 -2.76 18.84 10.51
C ALA A 92 -1.87 19.32 11.67
N ASP A 93 -0.66 19.79 11.37
CA ASP A 93 0.26 20.38 12.35
C ASP A 93 -0.27 21.67 13.00
N LEU A 94 -1.21 22.35 12.34
CA LEU A 94 -1.94 23.50 12.87
C LEU A 94 -3.28 23.10 13.51
N GLU A 95 -3.54 21.80 13.69
CA GLU A 95 -4.77 21.21 14.21
C GLU A 95 -6.03 21.62 13.42
N ARG A 96 -5.87 22.01 12.14
CA ARG A 96 -6.97 22.34 11.22
C ARG A 96 -7.46 21.09 10.51
N TRP A 97 -7.94 20.14 11.31
CA TRP A 97 -8.19 18.76 10.89
C TRP A 97 -9.18 18.62 9.73
N ASP A 98 -10.25 19.40 9.69
CA ASP A 98 -11.24 19.32 8.60
C ASP A 98 -10.64 19.71 7.24
N GLU A 99 -9.80 20.74 7.22
CA GLU A 99 -9.10 21.16 6.00
C GLU A 99 -8.01 20.16 5.64
N ALA A 100 -7.28 19.63 6.63
CA ALA A 100 -6.26 18.60 6.42
C ALA A 100 -6.87 17.35 5.78
N ILE A 101 -7.99 16.86 6.31
CA ILE A 101 -8.74 15.72 5.75
C ILE A 101 -9.19 16.01 4.32
N THR A 102 -9.66 17.23 4.03
CA THR A 102 -10.08 17.59 2.66
C THR A 102 -8.92 17.48 1.67
N GLU A 103 -7.73 17.95 2.05
CA GLU A 103 -6.54 17.85 1.20
C GLU A 103 -6.05 16.39 1.13
N GLN A 104 -6.10 15.64 2.23
CA GLN A 104 -5.70 14.23 2.25
C GLN A 104 -6.63 13.33 1.42
N LEU A 105 -7.93 13.65 1.35
CA LEU A 105 -8.87 12.97 0.47
C LEU A 105 -8.47 13.15 -1.00
N ALA A 106 -8.04 14.35 -1.40
CA ALA A 106 -7.54 14.58 -2.76
C ALA A 106 -6.26 13.75 -3.04
N VAL A 107 -5.37 13.57 -2.05
CA VAL A 107 -4.19 12.69 -2.21
C VAL A 107 -4.62 11.27 -2.57
N VAL A 108 -5.54 10.66 -1.81
CA VAL A 108 -5.96 9.27 -2.05
C VAL A 108 -6.88 9.11 -3.26
N GLU A 109 -7.51 10.18 -3.74
CA GLU A 109 -8.25 10.20 -5.01
C GLU A 109 -7.30 10.24 -6.23
N LEU A 110 -6.23 11.04 -6.14
CA LEU A 110 -5.24 11.19 -7.20
C LEU A 110 -4.23 10.03 -7.24
N ALA A 111 -3.88 9.47 -6.09
CA ALA A 111 -2.94 8.37 -5.91
C ALA A 111 -3.58 7.23 -5.10
N PRO A 112 -4.54 6.48 -5.67
CA PRO A 112 -5.31 5.48 -4.93
C PRO A 112 -4.50 4.28 -4.44
N ASP A 113 -3.32 4.03 -4.99
CA ASP A 113 -2.42 2.95 -4.60
C ASP A 113 -1.33 3.41 -3.62
N ASP A 114 -1.29 4.70 -3.25
CA ASP A 114 -0.41 5.19 -2.17
C ASP A 114 -0.95 4.73 -0.81
N LEU A 115 -0.38 3.65 -0.30
CA LEU A 115 -0.71 3.10 1.01
C LEU A 115 -0.48 4.10 2.15
N THR A 116 0.55 4.95 2.05
CA THR A 116 0.84 5.97 3.07
C THR A 116 -0.32 6.95 3.16
N GLY A 117 -0.83 7.39 2.01
CA GLY A 117 -1.96 8.31 1.92
C GLY A 117 -3.21 7.81 2.65
N TRP A 118 -3.52 6.51 2.57
CA TRP A 118 -4.65 5.91 3.27
C TRP A 118 -4.43 5.77 4.79
N LEU A 119 -3.22 5.39 5.22
CA LEU A 119 -2.88 5.32 6.65
C LEU A 119 -2.99 6.70 7.31
N LEU A 120 -2.46 7.73 6.66
CA LEU A 120 -2.51 9.11 7.13
C LEU A 120 -3.94 9.64 7.19
N LEU A 121 -4.78 9.30 6.21
CA LEU A 121 -6.19 9.66 6.23
C LEU A 121 -6.89 9.07 7.46
N GLY A 122 -6.64 7.79 7.76
CA GLY A 122 -7.15 7.14 8.97
C GLY A 122 -6.67 7.82 10.26
N GLU A 123 -5.39 8.17 10.35
CA GLU A 123 -4.83 8.88 11.50
C GLU A 123 -5.47 10.27 11.64
N MET A 124 -5.60 11.03 10.55
CA MET A 124 -6.21 12.35 10.56
C MET A 124 -7.68 12.29 11.02
N TYR A 125 -8.45 11.27 10.59
CA TYR A 125 -9.80 11.06 11.10
C TYR A 125 -9.82 10.83 12.62
N ILE A 126 -8.92 10.00 13.15
CA ILE A 126 -8.81 9.76 14.60
C ILE A 126 -8.49 11.06 15.34
N LYS A 127 -7.49 11.82 14.87
CA LYS A 127 -7.07 13.09 15.48
C LYS A 127 -8.17 14.16 15.42
N ALA A 128 -8.99 14.13 14.37
CA ALA A 128 -10.17 14.99 14.22
C ALA A 128 -11.36 14.59 15.11
N GLY A 129 -11.29 13.44 15.80
CA GLY A 129 -12.42 12.87 16.56
C GLY A 129 -13.49 12.21 15.69
N LYS A 130 -13.23 12.04 14.39
CA LYS A 130 -14.08 11.40 13.38
C LYS A 130 -13.83 9.89 13.34
N MET A 131 -14.07 9.24 14.47
CA MET A 131 -13.73 7.83 14.66
C MET A 131 -14.57 6.88 13.82
N ASP A 132 -15.76 7.30 13.36
CA ASP A 132 -16.65 6.47 12.54
C ASP A 132 -16.15 6.36 11.09
N GLU A 133 -15.35 7.34 10.63
CA GLU A 133 -14.80 7.40 9.29
C GLU A 133 -13.45 6.68 9.15
N ALA A 134 -12.65 6.66 10.21
CA ALA A 134 -11.32 6.04 10.21
C ALA A 134 -11.31 4.57 9.73
N PRO A 135 -12.26 3.69 10.13
CA PRO A 135 -12.31 2.31 9.64
C PRO A 135 -12.41 2.18 8.11
N ASN A 136 -13.06 3.13 7.44
CA ASN A 136 -13.17 3.11 5.97
C ASN A 136 -11.82 3.38 5.30
N ALA A 137 -11.03 4.31 5.85
CA ALA A 137 -9.68 4.60 5.35
C ALA A 137 -8.76 3.39 5.52
N TYR A 138 -8.79 2.73 6.68
CA TYR A 138 -8.01 1.51 6.91
C TYR A 138 -8.49 0.32 6.06
N ALA A 139 -9.80 0.18 5.84
CA ALA A 139 -10.33 -0.83 4.92
C ALA A 139 -9.87 -0.59 3.47
N ALA A 140 -9.80 0.67 3.04
CA ALA A 140 -9.25 1.04 1.73
C ALA A 140 -7.76 0.71 1.65
N TYR A 141 -6.97 1.02 2.68
CA TYR A 141 -5.57 0.62 2.78
C TYR A 141 -5.42 -0.90 2.61
N GLU A 142 -6.16 -1.73 3.35
CA GLU A 142 -6.06 -3.18 3.26
C GLU A 142 -6.44 -3.73 1.89
N LEU A 143 -7.49 -3.16 1.27
CA LEU A 143 -7.90 -3.53 -0.07
C LEU A 143 -6.82 -3.24 -1.12
N ARG A 144 -6.15 -2.08 -1.01
CA ARG A 144 -5.06 -1.69 -1.92
C ARG A 144 -3.82 -2.52 -1.69
N ARG A 145 -3.43 -2.73 -0.43
CA ARG A 145 -2.32 -3.61 -0.04
C ARG A 145 -2.51 -5.01 -0.61
N HIS A 146 -3.72 -5.56 -0.50
CA HIS A 146 -4.05 -6.85 -1.10
C HIS A 146 -3.90 -6.84 -2.63
N GLY A 147 -4.43 -5.83 -3.32
CA GLY A 147 -4.28 -5.68 -4.76
C GLY A 147 -2.82 -5.55 -5.22
N LEU A 148 -1.97 -4.88 -4.45
CA LEU A 148 -0.53 -4.79 -4.70
C LEU A 148 0.16 -6.15 -4.57
N LEU A 149 -0.20 -6.94 -3.55
CA LEU A 149 0.30 -8.31 -3.39
C LEU A 149 -0.14 -9.22 -4.53
N GLU A 150 -1.39 -9.10 -5.01
CA GLU A 150 -1.84 -9.80 -6.20
C GLU A 150 -1.07 -9.35 -7.44
N GLY A 151 -0.87 -8.05 -7.64
CA GLY A 151 -0.07 -7.50 -8.75
C GLY A 151 1.36 -8.03 -8.78
N LEU A 152 1.98 -8.18 -7.61
CA LEU A 152 3.32 -8.72 -7.42
C LEU A 152 3.41 -10.23 -7.64
N THR A 153 2.40 -11.01 -7.24
CA THR A 153 2.54 -12.47 -7.12
C THR A 153 1.67 -13.30 -8.05
N ALA A 154 0.66 -12.69 -8.70
CA ALA A 154 -0.31 -13.43 -9.50
C ALA A 154 0.36 -14.15 -10.68
N LYS A 155 0.08 -15.45 -10.77
CA LYS A 155 0.50 -16.32 -11.86
C LYS A 155 -0.69 -17.00 -12.50
N LEU A 156 -0.68 -17.10 -13.82
CA LEU A 156 -1.62 -17.89 -14.62
C LEU A 156 -0.80 -18.94 -15.39
N GLU A 157 -1.15 -20.22 -15.22
CA GLU A 157 -0.45 -21.35 -15.84
C GLU A 157 1.08 -21.37 -15.57
N GLY A 158 1.50 -20.85 -14.41
CA GLY A 158 2.90 -20.79 -13.99
C GLY A 158 3.67 -19.56 -14.47
N ALA A 159 3.09 -18.72 -15.32
CA ALA A 159 3.66 -17.45 -15.77
C ALA A 159 3.08 -16.27 -14.98
N TYR A 160 3.89 -15.25 -14.71
CA TYR A 160 3.41 -14.01 -14.08
C TYR A 160 2.40 -13.30 -14.97
N VAL A 161 1.32 -12.79 -14.36
CA VAL A 161 0.28 -12.03 -15.06
C VAL A 161 0.77 -10.63 -15.43
N LYS A 162 1.59 -10.02 -14.57
CA LYS A 162 2.16 -8.68 -14.73
C LYS A 162 3.61 -8.75 -15.19
N ASP A 163 4.03 -7.77 -15.98
CA ASP A 163 5.43 -7.62 -16.40
C ASP A 163 6.35 -7.27 -15.19
N PRO A 164 7.67 -7.49 -15.31
CA PRO A 164 8.60 -7.30 -14.21
C PRO A 164 8.61 -5.87 -13.65
N GLU A 165 8.49 -4.86 -14.51
CA GLU A 165 8.47 -3.45 -14.11
C GLU A 165 7.23 -3.15 -13.26
N HIS A 166 6.07 -3.66 -13.64
CA HIS A 166 4.84 -3.51 -12.88
C HIS A 166 4.90 -4.24 -11.54
N ARG A 167 5.50 -5.44 -11.50
CA ARG A 167 5.71 -6.18 -10.24
C ARG A 167 6.67 -5.44 -9.31
N ALA A 168 7.75 -4.87 -9.84
CA ALA A 168 8.68 -4.04 -9.08
C ALA A 168 7.97 -2.81 -8.49
N ALA A 169 7.13 -2.12 -9.27
CA ALA A 169 6.33 -1.01 -8.78
C ALA A 169 5.33 -1.44 -7.69
N CYS A 170 4.71 -2.62 -7.81
CA CYS A 170 3.89 -3.17 -6.74
C CYS A 170 4.68 -3.46 -5.46
N ALA A 171 5.92 -3.95 -5.59
CA ALA A 171 6.81 -4.13 -4.44
C ALA A 171 7.13 -2.80 -3.77
N GLU A 172 7.53 -1.78 -4.53
CA GLU A 172 7.83 -0.44 -4.02
C GLU A 172 6.64 0.17 -3.26
N ALA A 173 5.44 0.08 -3.82
CA ALA A 173 4.22 0.58 -3.18
C ALA A 173 3.86 -0.14 -1.86
N LEU A 174 4.46 -1.31 -1.58
CA LEU A 174 4.31 -2.03 -0.31
C LEU A 174 5.29 -1.58 0.78
N ALA A 175 6.18 -0.61 0.52
CA ALA A 175 7.09 -0.05 1.53
C ALA A 175 6.40 0.34 2.86
N PRO A 176 5.21 0.97 2.88
CA PRO A 176 4.53 1.33 4.12
C PRO A 176 3.98 0.12 4.90
N ALA A 177 3.84 -1.04 4.27
CA ALA A 177 3.16 -2.21 4.81
C ALA A 177 4.10 -3.14 5.61
N ALA A 178 4.53 -2.69 6.79
CA ALA A 178 5.46 -3.41 7.66
C ALA A 178 4.80 -4.50 8.56
N ASP A 179 3.75 -5.17 8.09
CA ASP A 179 3.10 -6.27 8.81
C ASP A 179 3.69 -7.65 8.45
N ASN A 180 3.56 -8.63 9.35
CA ASN A 180 4.10 -9.98 9.16
C ASN A 180 3.52 -10.70 7.92
N GLY A 181 2.28 -10.40 7.53
CA GLY A 181 1.64 -11.00 6.37
C GLY A 181 2.28 -10.51 5.07
N THR A 182 2.46 -9.20 4.94
CA THR A 182 3.22 -8.59 3.84
C THR A 182 4.64 -9.13 3.80
N ALA A 183 5.30 -9.22 4.95
CA ALA A 183 6.68 -9.69 5.04
C ALA A 183 6.90 -11.08 4.45
N LEU A 184 6.05 -12.04 4.81
CA LEU A 184 6.10 -13.39 4.26
C LEU A 184 5.85 -13.41 2.75
N ALA A 185 4.93 -12.59 2.26
CA ALA A 185 4.64 -12.49 0.84
C ALA A 185 5.82 -11.91 0.04
N LEU A 186 6.50 -10.89 0.56
CA LEU A 186 7.70 -10.31 -0.06
C LEU A 186 8.85 -11.31 -0.10
N MET A 187 9.09 -12.05 1.00
CA MET A 187 10.13 -13.09 1.05
C MET A 187 9.85 -14.21 0.05
N TYR A 188 8.60 -14.67 -0.05
CA TYR A 188 8.19 -15.66 -1.05
C TYR A 188 8.31 -15.14 -2.49
N ALA A 189 7.94 -13.88 -2.74
CA ALA A 189 8.09 -13.24 -4.03
C ALA A 189 9.58 -13.18 -4.42
N PHE A 190 10.47 -12.84 -3.48
CA PHE A 190 11.91 -12.75 -3.71
C PHE A 190 12.49 -14.10 -4.13
N GLU A 191 12.13 -15.19 -3.44
CA GLU A 191 12.61 -16.54 -3.77
C GLU A 191 12.06 -17.07 -5.10
N SER A 192 10.89 -16.60 -5.53
CA SER A 192 10.16 -17.14 -6.69
C SER A 192 10.27 -16.31 -7.97
N ASP A 193 10.68 -15.04 -7.89
CA ASP A 193 10.77 -14.15 -9.04
C ASP A 193 12.13 -14.29 -9.76
N PRO A 194 12.13 -14.64 -11.07
CA PRO A 194 13.36 -14.83 -11.82
C PRO A 194 14.05 -13.50 -12.16
N GLU A 195 13.36 -12.37 -12.07
CA GLU A 195 13.86 -11.09 -12.56
C GLU A 195 14.63 -10.31 -11.48
N ALA A 196 15.86 -9.92 -11.79
CA ALA A 196 16.73 -9.20 -10.86
C ALA A 196 16.12 -7.86 -10.42
N ILE A 197 15.48 -7.12 -11.33
CA ILE A 197 14.82 -5.85 -11.00
C ILE A 197 13.76 -6.01 -9.89
N VAL A 198 12.97 -7.09 -9.94
CA VAL A 198 11.95 -7.35 -8.93
C VAL A 198 12.61 -7.74 -7.61
N ARG A 199 13.59 -8.64 -7.64
CA ARG A 199 14.32 -9.06 -6.42
C ARG A 199 15.04 -7.90 -5.74
N ALA A 200 15.68 -7.00 -6.49
CA ALA A 200 16.34 -5.82 -5.95
C ALA A 200 15.34 -4.88 -5.26
N ASN A 201 14.18 -4.61 -5.89
CA ASN A 201 13.12 -3.80 -5.29
C ASN A 201 12.54 -4.46 -4.03
N LEU A 202 12.31 -5.77 -4.04
CA LEU A 202 11.86 -6.51 -2.86
C LEU A 202 12.86 -6.40 -1.70
N ALA A 203 14.16 -6.53 -1.98
CA ALA A 203 15.21 -6.34 -0.97
C ALA A 203 15.21 -4.90 -0.41
N ALA A 204 15.10 -3.89 -1.28
CA ALA A 204 14.99 -2.49 -0.86
C ALA A 204 13.76 -2.26 0.04
N VAL A 205 12.59 -2.77 -0.35
CA VAL A 205 11.36 -2.65 0.46
C VAL A 205 11.51 -3.31 1.83
N MET A 206 12.13 -4.49 1.90
CA MET A 206 12.45 -5.13 3.19
C MET A 206 13.38 -4.26 4.05
N GLY A 207 14.34 -3.59 3.40
CA GLY A 207 15.25 -2.63 4.01
C GLY A 207 14.55 -1.38 4.54
N GLU A 208 13.52 -0.87 3.87
CA GLU A 208 12.71 0.26 4.33
C GLU A 208 11.82 -0.09 5.52
N GLN A 209 11.18 -1.26 5.45
CA GLN A 209 10.32 -1.79 6.51
C GLN A 209 11.11 -2.19 7.78
N ARG A 210 12.40 -2.51 7.63
CA ARG A 210 13.36 -2.77 8.72
C ARG A 210 12.95 -3.86 9.71
N LEU A 211 12.12 -4.80 9.27
CA LEU A 211 11.64 -5.85 10.15
C LEU A 211 12.78 -6.77 10.57
N VAL A 212 12.93 -7.01 11.88
CA VAL A 212 13.95 -7.91 12.43
C VAL A 212 13.86 -9.32 11.80
N GLY A 213 12.64 -9.76 11.45
CA GLY A 213 12.38 -11.04 10.81
C GLY A 213 13.07 -11.22 9.45
N TYR A 214 13.44 -10.15 8.74
CA TYR A 214 14.13 -10.26 7.46
C TYR A 214 15.61 -10.62 7.58
N LYS A 215 16.24 -10.34 8.72
CA LYS A 215 17.70 -10.35 8.84
C LYS A 215 18.34 -11.69 8.46
N GLU A 216 17.81 -12.79 8.98
CA GLU A 216 18.32 -14.13 8.67
C GLU A 216 18.12 -14.48 7.19
N PHE A 217 16.95 -14.15 6.66
CA PHE A 217 16.59 -14.38 5.26
C PHE A 217 17.53 -13.62 4.31
N LEU A 218 17.72 -12.32 4.52
CA LEU A 218 18.56 -11.48 3.68
C LEU A 218 20.03 -11.96 3.72
N THR A 219 20.56 -12.22 4.91
CA THR A 219 21.95 -12.68 5.10
C THR A 219 22.23 -13.98 4.34
N LYS A 220 21.28 -14.92 4.37
CA LYS A 220 21.37 -16.18 3.60
C LYS A 220 21.48 -15.93 2.10
N HIS A 221 20.70 -15.00 1.56
CA HIS A 221 20.64 -14.73 0.12
C HIS A 221 21.82 -13.91 -0.39
N VAL A 222 22.35 -12.96 0.39
CA VAL A 222 23.58 -12.19 0.04
C VAL A 222 24.75 -13.13 -0.29
N ALA A 223 24.87 -14.25 0.44
CA ALA A 223 25.99 -15.17 0.29
C ALA A 223 25.97 -15.93 -1.06
N THR A 224 24.81 -16.04 -1.70
CA THR A 224 24.63 -16.84 -2.93
C THR A 224 24.24 -16.00 -4.15
N GLU A 225 23.77 -14.77 -3.96
CA GLU A 225 23.34 -13.89 -5.04
C GLU A 225 24.51 -13.53 -5.98
N GLN A 226 24.24 -13.63 -7.28
CA GLN A 226 25.22 -13.38 -8.34
C GLN A 226 24.97 -12.04 -9.03
N ASP A 227 23.72 -11.56 -9.01
CA ASP A 227 23.38 -10.26 -9.55
C ASP A 227 23.90 -9.15 -8.63
N ALA A 228 24.65 -8.20 -9.20
CA ALA A 228 25.32 -7.16 -8.43
C ALA A 228 24.32 -6.20 -7.78
N ASP A 229 23.26 -5.83 -8.50
CA ASP A 229 22.28 -4.84 -8.06
C ASP A 229 21.40 -5.45 -6.95
N VAL A 230 20.99 -6.71 -7.11
CA VAL A 230 20.26 -7.43 -6.05
C VAL A 230 21.12 -7.57 -4.81
N LYS A 231 22.40 -7.90 -4.96
CA LYS A 231 23.32 -8.05 -3.84
C LYS A 231 23.52 -6.73 -3.08
N GLU A 232 23.70 -5.62 -3.79
CA GLU A 232 23.79 -4.29 -3.19
C GLU A 232 22.52 -3.95 -2.40
N ALA A 233 21.34 -4.19 -2.97
CA ALA A 233 20.07 -3.94 -2.30
C ALA A 233 19.90 -4.78 -1.02
N LEU A 234 20.31 -6.05 -1.05
CA LEU A 234 20.28 -6.92 0.13
C LEU A 234 21.24 -6.44 1.23
N GLU A 235 22.47 -6.03 0.87
CA GLU A 235 23.46 -5.52 1.82
C GLU A 235 22.98 -4.20 2.45
N TRP A 236 22.40 -3.31 1.65
CA TRP A 236 21.78 -2.08 2.13
C TRP A 236 20.62 -2.37 3.10
N ALA A 237 19.72 -3.29 2.73
CA ALA A 237 18.59 -3.66 3.57
C ALA A 237 19.01 -4.20 4.94
N ILE A 238 20.05 -5.05 4.99
CA ILE A 238 20.63 -5.53 6.25
C ILE A 238 21.16 -4.36 7.08
N SER A 239 21.90 -3.44 6.47
CA SER A 239 22.43 -2.25 7.16
C SER A 239 21.32 -1.40 7.76
N GLU A 240 20.22 -1.19 7.05
CA GLU A 240 19.09 -0.39 7.55
C GLU A 240 18.37 -1.06 8.74
N ILE A 241 18.16 -2.38 8.68
CA ILE A 241 17.62 -3.16 9.80
C ILE A 241 18.54 -3.08 11.03
N GLU A 242 19.86 -3.15 10.82
CA GLU A 242 20.83 -3.06 11.91
C GLU A 242 20.91 -1.66 12.53
N ARG A 243 20.69 -0.63 11.71
CA ARG A 243 20.74 0.77 12.15
C ARG A 243 19.56 1.12 13.07
N ASP A 244 18.35 0.72 12.69
CA ASP A 244 17.13 1.04 13.44
C ASP A 244 16.07 -0.06 13.23
N PRO A 245 16.11 -1.15 14.01
CA PRO A 245 15.25 -2.30 13.79
C PRO A 245 13.79 -2.06 14.19
N VAL A 246 12.86 -2.59 13.39
CA VAL A 246 11.43 -2.61 13.69
C VAL A 246 11.02 -4.00 14.19
N ASP A 247 10.54 -4.06 15.44
CA ASP A 247 9.98 -5.27 16.04
C ASP A 247 8.46 -5.24 15.96
N THR A 248 7.89 -6.20 15.24
CA THR A 248 6.44 -6.40 15.09
C THR A 248 5.88 -7.40 16.09
N THR A 249 6.71 -7.94 16.99
CA THR A 249 6.26 -8.84 18.05
C THR A 249 5.32 -8.06 18.98
N PRO A 250 4.05 -8.49 19.13
CA PRO A 250 3.14 -7.83 20.04
C PRO A 250 3.73 -7.80 21.46
N GLY A 251 3.67 -6.64 22.10
CA GLY A 251 4.01 -6.53 23.52
C GLY A 251 3.13 -7.46 24.35
N ALA A 252 3.55 -7.74 25.59
CA ALA A 252 2.72 -8.50 26.52
C ALA A 252 1.36 -7.79 26.66
N VAL A 253 0.27 -8.51 26.37
CA VAL A 253 -1.09 -8.00 26.57
C VAL A 253 -1.20 -7.54 28.03
N PRO A 254 -1.66 -6.31 28.32
CA PRO A 254 -1.84 -5.85 29.69
C PRO A 254 -2.64 -6.84 30.53
N LYS A 255 -2.22 -7.06 31.78
CA LYS A 255 -2.81 -8.11 32.63
C LYS A 255 -4.31 -7.91 32.85
N ASP A 256 -4.76 -6.67 32.96
CA ASP A 256 -6.17 -6.32 33.05
C ASP A 256 -6.98 -6.75 31.82
N ILE A 257 -6.41 -6.62 30.62
CA ILE A 257 -7.02 -7.13 29.39
C ILE A 257 -7.02 -8.66 29.38
N GLN A 258 -5.93 -9.31 29.80
CA GLN A 258 -5.88 -10.78 29.92
C GLN A 258 -6.93 -11.32 30.89
N ASP A 259 -7.05 -10.67 32.06
CA ASP A 259 -8.01 -11.03 33.10
C ASP A 259 -9.45 -10.83 32.57
N ALA A 260 -9.71 -9.74 31.82
CA ALA A 260 -11.01 -9.48 31.20
C ALA A 260 -11.37 -10.49 30.10
N VAL A 261 -10.43 -10.84 29.22
CA VAL A 261 -10.63 -11.89 28.19
C VAL A 261 -10.93 -13.22 28.86
N THR A 262 -10.15 -13.61 29.87
CA THR A 262 -10.34 -14.86 30.62
C THR A 262 -11.71 -14.90 31.31
N ALA A 263 -12.17 -13.77 31.88
CA ALA A 263 -13.49 -13.67 32.47
C ALA A 263 -14.59 -13.84 31.41
N ARG A 264 -14.46 -13.19 30.25
CA ARG A 264 -15.44 -13.29 29.17
C ARG A 264 -15.50 -14.69 28.57
N GLU A 265 -14.36 -15.36 28.40
CA GLU A 265 -14.31 -16.75 27.95
C GLU A 265 -15.03 -17.70 28.91
N LYS A 266 -14.91 -17.48 30.23
CA LYS A 266 -15.65 -18.26 31.24
C LYS A 266 -17.16 -18.01 31.19
N GLU A 267 -17.58 -16.76 31.01
CA GLU A 267 -19.00 -16.43 30.83
C GLU A 267 -19.57 -17.11 29.58
N LEU A 268 -18.91 -16.98 28.43
CA LEU A 268 -19.32 -17.61 27.19
C LEU A 268 -19.37 -19.14 27.30
N ALA A 269 -18.41 -19.75 28.01
CA ALA A 269 -18.42 -21.19 28.27
C ALA A 269 -19.57 -21.63 29.19
N ALA A 270 -19.95 -20.80 30.17
CA ALA A 270 -21.09 -21.06 31.05
C ALA A 270 -22.43 -20.90 30.30
N GLU A 271 -22.57 -19.86 29.50
CA GLU A 271 -23.72 -19.63 28.62
C GLU A 271 -23.93 -20.82 27.66
N ALA A 272 -22.86 -21.28 26.99
CA ALA A 272 -22.92 -22.43 26.09
C ALA A 272 -23.26 -23.75 26.81
N ALA A 273 -22.81 -23.92 28.06
CA ALA A 273 -23.13 -25.11 28.86
C ALA A 273 -24.59 -25.11 29.35
N GLU A 274 -25.14 -23.94 29.68
CA GLU A 274 -26.54 -23.77 30.03
C GLU A 274 -27.46 -23.99 28.83
N GLU A 275 -27.07 -23.50 27.64
CA GLU A 275 -27.78 -23.75 26.38
C GLU A 275 -27.78 -25.25 26.02
N ALA A 276 -26.64 -25.93 26.16
CA ALA A 276 -26.55 -27.37 25.95
C ALA A 276 -27.33 -28.20 27.00
N ALA A 277 -27.47 -27.70 28.23
CA ALA A 277 -28.28 -28.31 29.27
C ALA A 277 -29.79 -27.96 29.15
N GLY A 278 -30.10 -26.91 28.40
CA GLY A 278 -31.43 -26.36 28.19
C GLY A 278 -32.22 -27.00 27.06
N GLU A 279 -31.63 -27.88 26.25
CA GLU A 279 -32.38 -28.74 25.30
C GLU A 279 -33.04 -29.91 26.06
N PRO A 280 -34.36 -29.90 26.31
CA PRO A 280 -35.05 -31.06 26.85
C PRO A 280 -35.31 -32.01 25.69
N GLY A 281 -34.89 -33.26 25.85
CA GLY A 281 -35.09 -34.32 24.87
C GLY A 281 -36.53 -34.34 24.32
N ALA A 282 -36.66 -33.96 23.06
CA ALA A 282 -37.81 -34.28 22.25
C ALA A 282 -37.64 -35.73 21.74
N ASP A 283 -38.39 -36.61 22.38
CA ASP A 283 -38.93 -37.86 21.83
C ASP A 283 -37.93 -39.01 21.56
N ALA A 284 -37.64 -39.78 22.62
CA ALA A 284 -37.25 -41.17 22.48
C ALA A 284 -38.52 -42.03 22.33
N GLY A 285 -39.03 -42.11 21.10
CA GLY A 285 -40.04 -43.09 20.68
C GLY A 285 -39.40 -44.45 20.40
N GLU A 286 -39.47 -45.32 21.40
CA GLU A 286 -39.63 -46.79 21.39
C GLU A 286 -39.31 -47.59 20.09
N GLU A 287 -38.26 -48.42 20.22
CA GLU A 287 -38.11 -49.81 19.74
C GLU A 287 -38.61 -50.24 18.34
N ALA A 288 -37.66 -50.65 17.49
CA ALA A 288 -37.58 -52.03 17.03
C ALA A 288 -36.16 -52.37 16.57
N ALA A 289 -35.43 -53.08 17.42
CA ALA A 289 -34.23 -53.81 17.03
C ALA A 289 -34.65 -55.11 16.35
N GLU A 290 -34.34 -55.26 15.07
CA GLU A 290 -34.25 -56.58 14.43
C GLU A 290 -32.79 -56.79 14.00
N GLN A 291 -32.12 -57.70 14.72
CA GLN A 291 -30.74 -58.13 14.46
C GLN A 291 -30.72 -59.35 13.51
N PRO A 292 -29.54 -59.73 12.98
CA PRO A 292 -29.33 -59.89 11.54
C PRO A 292 -29.36 -61.35 11.08
N ALA A 293 -29.55 -61.55 9.76
CA ALA A 293 -29.16 -62.76 9.07
C ALA A 293 -28.16 -62.39 7.97
N GLY A 294 -26.94 -62.91 8.10
CA GLY A 294 -25.94 -62.84 7.05
C GLY A 294 -26.25 -63.79 5.91
N ASP A 295 -25.76 -63.46 4.72
CA ASP A 295 -25.07 -64.45 3.91
C ASP A 295 -24.15 -63.77 2.89
N ALA A 296 -23.01 -64.40 2.66
CA ALA A 296 -21.95 -63.95 1.78
C ALA A 296 -22.07 -64.63 0.40
N ALA A 297 -22.02 -63.83 -0.67
CA ALA A 297 -21.53 -64.18 -2.01
C ALA A 297 -21.57 -62.86 -2.83
N GLY A 298 -20.54 -62.34 -3.48
CA GLY A 298 -19.45 -63.01 -4.16
C GLY A 298 -19.84 -63.24 -5.62
N GLU A 299 -19.64 -62.25 -6.51
CA GLU A 299 -19.45 -62.35 -7.98
C GLU A 299 -19.44 -60.90 -8.56
N SER A 300 -18.29 -60.40 -9.01
CA SER A 300 -17.76 -60.43 -10.39
C SER A 300 -18.40 -59.36 -11.31
N GLY A 301 -17.55 -58.53 -11.95
CA GLY A 301 -17.88 -57.29 -12.69
C GLY A 301 -18.59 -57.49 -14.05
N PRO A 302 -18.47 -56.59 -15.07
CA PRO A 302 -17.56 -55.46 -15.22
C PRO A 302 -18.18 -54.14 -15.80
N GLU A 303 -17.32 -53.12 -15.92
CA GLU A 303 -17.27 -52.08 -16.98
C GLU A 303 -18.53 -51.30 -17.42
N ALA A 304 -18.48 -49.98 -17.25
CA ALA A 304 -18.98 -49.03 -18.24
C ALA A 304 -18.02 -47.83 -18.34
N LYS A 305 -17.31 -47.74 -19.47
CA LYS A 305 -16.56 -46.57 -19.91
C LYS A 305 -17.49 -45.62 -20.72
N PRO A 306 -17.05 -44.37 -20.97
CA PRO A 306 -17.89 -43.20 -21.15
C PRO A 306 -18.27 -42.98 -22.62
N GLU A 307 -19.33 -42.22 -22.89
CA GLU A 307 -19.48 -41.48 -24.15
C GLU A 307 -20.67 -40.50 -24.12
N SER A 308 -20.41 -39.23 -24.47
CA SER A 308 -21.08 -38.51 -25.57
C SER A 308 -21.08 -36.97 -25.39
N LYS A 309 -20.18 -36.33 -26.13
CA LYS A 309 -20.47 -35.14 -26.96
C LYS A 309 -20.21 -35.60 -28.41
N PRO A 310 -20.60 -34.90 -29.51
CA PRO A 310 -21.00 -33.49 -29.62
C PRO A 310 -22.21 -33.24 -30.55
N ASP A 311 -22.68 -32.00 -30.63
CA ASP A 311 -23.31 -31.33 -31.79
C ASP A 311 -23.82 -29.95 -31.30
N SER A 312 -23.80 -28.83 -32.01
CA SER A 312 -23.32 -28.40 -33.32
C SER A 312 -23.51 -26.87 -33.35
N LYS A 313 -22.49 -26.11 -33.78
CA LYS A 313 -22.54 -24.68 -34.19
C LYS A 313 -23.26 -24.57 -35.58
N PRO A 314 -23.39 -23.40 -36.23
CA PRO A 314 -23.35 -21.98 -35.82
C PRO A 314 -24.53 -21.16 -36.42
N ASP A 315 -24.59 -19.85 -36.16
CA ASP A 315 -25.09 -18.75 -37.04
C ASP A 315 -25.48 -17.56 -36.15
N SER A 316 -25.28 -16.28 -36.46
CA SER A 316 -24.89 -15.59 -37.68
C SER A 316 -24.60 -14.13 -37.31
N LYS A 317 -23.59 -13.52 -37.94
CA LYS A 317 -23.42 -12.06 -38.04
C LYS A 317 -23.48 -11.71 -39.52
N PRO A 318 -24.26 -10.71 -39.91
CA PRO A 318 -23.73 -9.60 -40.74
C PRO A 318 -24.28 -8.25 -40.20
N GLU A 319 -23.82 -7.05 -40.51
CA GLU A 319 -22.98 -6.54 -41.57
C GLU A 319 -22.49 -5.13 -41.19
N SER A 320 -21.31 -4.79 -41.71
CA SER A 320 -20.78 -3.45 -41.96
C SER A 320 -21.74 -2.43 -42.58
N LYS A 321 -21.53 -1.14 -42.28
CA LYS A 321 -21.46 -0.08 -43.31
C LYS A 321 -20.48 1.05 -42.93
N PRO A 322 -19.73 1.61 -43.91
CA PRO A 322 -18.78 2.70 -43.73
C PRO A 322 -19.31 4.05 -44.25
N GLY A 323 -18.65 5.14 -43.85
CA GLY A 323 -18.69 6.47 -44.47
C GLY A 323 -18.42 7.55 -43.42
N ALA A 324 -17.72 8.65 -43.65
CA ALA A 324 -16.83 9.15 -44.70
C ALA A 324 -16.13 10.41 -44.10
N ASP A 325 -14.84 10.62 -44.38
CA ASP A 325 -14.08 11.88 -44.18
C ASP A 325 -14.63 13.04 -45.08
N PRO A 326 -14.04 14.27 -45.12
CA PRO A 326 -13.53 15.22 -44.09
C PRO A 326 -14.00 16.69 -44.36
N LYS A 327 -13.67 17.66 -43.48
CA LYS A 327 -13.37 19.11 -43.74
C LYS A 327 -13.32 19.88 -42.41
N ALA A 328 -12.19 20.47 -42.01
CA ALA A 328 -11.69 21.81 -42.40
C ALA A 328 -12.64 22.95 -41.99
N GLY A 329 -12.20 23.72 -40.99
CA GLY A 329 -12.81 24.94 -40.47
C GLY A 329 -12.08 25.38 -39.21
#